data_AF-A0A0G0JKP7-F1
#
_entry.id   AF-A0A0G0JKP7-F1
#
_cell.length_a   1.000
_cell.length_b   1.000
_cell.length_c   1.000
_cell.angle_alpha   90.00
_cell.angle_beta   90.00
_cell.angle_gamma   90.00
#
_symmetry.space_group_name_H-M   'P 1'
#
loop_
_entity.id
_entity.type
_entity.pdbx_description
1 polymer ?
#
loop_
_entity_poly.entity_id
_entity_poly.type
_entity_poly.pdbx_seq_one_letter_code
_entity_poly.pdbx_strand_id
1 'polypeptide(L)' 'MAEEKKQDFVKWYSEVSILDVSSVGGKNAALGEMYSNLVPLG' A
#
# COMPACT_ATOMS: atom_id res chain seq x y z
N MET A 1 -18.24 -5.91 22.49
CA MET A 1 -17.15 -4.91 22.60
C MET A 1 -16.71 -4.63 21.18
N ALA A 2 -16.96 -3.42 20.68
CA ALA A 2 -16.56 -3.05 19.31
C ALA A 2 -15.06 -2.81 19.33
N GLU A 3 -14.32 -3.59 18.56
CA GLU A 3 -12.88 -3.42 18.40
C GLU A 3 -12.65 -2.18 17.54
N GLU A 4 -12.15 -1.10 18.14
CA GLU A 4 -11.71 0.08 17.40
C GLU A 4 -10.54 -0.34 16.49
N LYS A 5 -10.82 -0.52 15.19
CA LYS A 5 -9.76 -0.67 14.20
C LYS A 5 -8.97 0.64 14.17
N LYS A 6 -7.75 0.61 14.72
CA LYS A 6 -6.74 1.64 14.48
C LYS A 6 -6.63 1.84 12.96
N GLN A 7 -7.06 3.00 12.49
CA GLN A 7 -6.87 3.38 11.10
C GLN A 7 -5.43 3.88 10.97
N ASP A 8 -4.61 3.11 10.27
CA ASP A 8 -3.26 3.53 9.93
C ASP A 8 -3.34 4.57 8.81
N PHE A 9 -3.07 5.82 9.17
CA PHE A 9 -3.06 6.97 8.25
C PHE A 9 -1.81 7.00 7.36
N VAL A 10 -0.81 6.16 7.66
CA VAL A 10 0.43 6.01 6.90
C VAL A 10 0.63 4.52 6.64
N LYS A 11 0.93 4.16 5.40
CA LYS A 11 1.22 2.79 4.97
C LYS A 11 2.61 2.71 4.36
N TRP A 12 3.31 1.60 4.57
CA TRP A 12 4.54 1.27 3.86
C TRP A 12 4.25 0.81 2.43
N TYR A 13 5.18 0.98 1.51
CA TYR A 13 4.99 0.52 0.13
C TYR A 13 4.80 -1.00 0.01
N SER A 14 5.29 -1.77 0.98
CA SER A 14 5.04 -3.20 1.12
C SER A 14 3.58 -3.56 1.47
N GLU A 15 2.75 -2.57 1.82
CA GLU A 15 1.37 -2.74 2.30
C GLU A 15 0.32 -2.18 1.32
N VAL A 16 0.75 -1.70 0.15
CA VAL A 16 -0.13 -1.14 -0.89
C VAL A 16 0.10 -1.79 -2.24
N SER A 17 -0.98 -1.88 -3.01
CA SER A 17 -1.03 -2.47 -4.35
C SER A 17 -1.78 -1.56 -5.32
N ILE A 18 -1.89 -1.97 -6.59
CA ILE A 18 -2.72 -1.28 -7.58
C ILE A 18 -4.21 -1.23 -7.19
N LEU A 19 -4.66 -2.12 -6.30
CA LEU A 19 -6.03 -2.12 -5.81
C LEU A 19 -6.33 -0.96 -4.85
N ASP A 20 -5.29 -0.33 -4.30
CA ASP A 20 -5.39 0.72 -3.30
C ASP A 20 -5.42 2.14 -3.87
N VAL A 21 -5.52 2.29 -5.20
CA VAL A 21 -5.52 3.60 -5.90
C VAL A 21 -6.55 4.56 -5.32
N SER A 22 -7.74 4.08 -4.93
CA SER A 22 -8.80 4.90 -4.34
C SER A 22 -8.44 5.50 -2.98
N SER A 23 -7.47 4.89 -2.27
CA SER A 23 -7.05 5.30 -0.93
C SER A 23 -5.73 6.10 -0.92
N VAL A 24 -4.75 5.72 -1.74
CA VAL A 24 -3.40 6.33 -1.75
C VAL A 24 -3.04 7.07 -3.04
N GLY A 25 -3.91 7.02 -4.05
CA GLY A 25 -3.67 7.60 -5.37
C GLY A 25 -2.77 6.74 -6.27
N GLY A 26 -2.81 7.03 -7.57
CA GLY A 26 -2.14 6.21 -8.60
C GLY A 26 -0.62 6.11 -8.45
N LYS A 27 0.05 7.19 -8.03
CA LYS A 27 1.51 7.21 -7.86
C LYS A 27 1.98 6.27 -6.75
N ASN A 28 1.31 6.30 -5.60
CA ASN A 28 1.68 5.48 -4.45
C ASN A 28 1.32 4.01 -4.66
N ALA A 29 0.18 3.75 -5.31
CA ALA A 29 -0.21 2.40 -5.71
C ALA A 29 0.81 1.79 -6.69
N ALA A 30 1.27 2.56 -7.68
CA ALA A 30 2.33 2.14 -8.61
C ALA A 30 3.67 1.89 -7.90
N LEU A 31 4.03 2.70 -6.90
CA LEU A 31 5.23 2.47 -6.08
C LEU A 31 5.12 1.16 -5.27
N GLY A 32 3.95 0.82 -4.74
CA GLY A 32 3.71 -0.48 -4.09
C GLY A 32 3.84 -1.67 -5.03
N GLU A 33 3.32 -1.56 -6.26
CA GLU A 33 3.51 -2.57 -7.32
C GLU A 33 4.99 -2.73 -7.69
N MET A 34 5.70 -1.63 -7.90
CA MET A 34 7.13 -1.67 -8.21
C MET A 34 7.92 -2.26 -7.05
N TYR A 35 7.59 -1.89 -5.81
CA TYR A 35 8.23 -2.46 -4.62
C TYR A 35 8.04 -3.99 -4.57
N SER A 36 6.82 -4.47 -4.77
CA SER A 36 6.49 -5.89 -4.64
C SER A 36 7.04 -6.75 -5.79
N ASN A 37 7.12 -6.21 -7.00
CA ASN A 37 7.51 -6.97 -8.19
C ASN A 37 8.96 -6.77 -8.63
N LEU A 38 9.57 -5.61 -8.33
CA LEU A 38 10.92 -5.26 -8.82
C LEU A 38 12.01 -5.42 -7.76
N VAL A 39 11.74 -5.12 -6.49
CA VAL A 39 12.74 -5.30 -5.42
C VAL A 39 13.24 -6.75 -5.33
N PRO A 40 12.41 -7.80 -5.52
CA PRO A 40 12.91 -9.17 -5.57
C PRO A 40 13.85 -9.49 -6.74
N LEU A 41 13.95 -8.61 -7.74
CA LEU A 41 14.74 -8.82 -8.95
C LEU A 41 16.17 -8.26 -8.87
N GLY A 42 16.50 -7.46 -7.85
CA GLY A 42 17.85 -6.93 -7.61
C GLY A 42 17.93 -5.42 -7.54
#